data_AF-A0A511W7L8-F1
#
_entry.id   AF-A0A511W7L8-F1
#
_cell.length_a   1.000
_cell.length_b   1.000
_cell.length_c   1.000
_cell.angle_alpha   90.00
_cell.angle_beta   90.00
_cell.angle_gamma   90.00
#
_symmetry.space_group_name_H-M   'P 1'
#
loop_
_entity.id
_entity.type
_entity.pdbx_description
1 polymer ?
#
loop_
_entity_poly.entity_id
_entity_poly.type
_entity_poly.pdbx_seq_one_letter_code
_entity_poly.pdbx_strand_id
1 'polypeptide(L)'
;MNKKDIANIKKQFKVNNDLLYIHEIFNVYIMKESSEIYHHQSMPFDLLEEEQQELFMNNFKKVLTGQLDEKLFELTFQKDVENSSQLILHQGLLSQGTEEWKEQMLKLVEKMLKDKQYEMDIVVTFIRAEFRNPTKKRSEESDESSHDTVYSHPFILCSMNQTQDPKKELLFDYVQKEFKYNIVVDPVINLQKPISGFLFPAITDNASDVNHILYSSGKAYELDYHFIEEVLNAEEAVTAQEDKIVFEEVIRKVAGDQINTSTLSSVYEEVNRVVEESEAEEPPKLDYKDVEQVLKSSGVKDTEPEKVQEAFKTVIDDESYELKASNVVPKYNSKSIKIKTKVADISVSPQDLKYVRQTQLGGKLCLMIEVEENTVIEGFEMIPETLLKKVEGEGEDEE
;
A
#
# COMPACT_ATOMS: atom_id res chain seq x y z
N MET A 1 6.22 10.91 -1.65
CA MET A 1 6.00 10.41 -0.29
C MET A 1 6.37 8.94 -0.20
N ASN A 2 7.42 8.62 0.55
CA ASN A 2 7.89 7.25 0.68
C ASN A 2 7.28 6.53 1.91
N LYS A 3 7.60 5.23 2.06
CA LYS A 3 7.12 4.40 3.18
C LYS A 3 7.54 4.93 4.56
N LYS A 4 8.71 5.56 4.68
CA LYS A 4 9.20 6.13 5.94
C LYS A 4 8.37 7.36 6.33
N ASP A 5 8.07 8.23 5.38
CA ASP A 5 7.23 9.42 5.58
C ASP A 5 5.84 9.04 6.09
N ILE A 6 5.17 8.10 5.40
CA ILE A 6 3.85 7.59 5.81
C ILE A 6 3.91 7.00 7.23
N ALA A 7 4.95 6.21 7.52
CA ALA A 7 5.12 5.62 8.85
C ALA A 7 5.34 6.69 9.93
N ASN A 8 6.06 7.77 9.62
CA ASN A 8 6.29 8.88 10.53
C ASN A 8 4.99 9.64 10.81
N ILE A 9 4.24 10.02 9.78
CA ILE A 9 2.93 10.68 9.91
C ILE A 9 1.97 9.80 10.72
N LYS A 10 1.88 8.51 10.39
CA LYS A 10 1.00 7.56 11.10
C LYS A 10 1.29 7.45 12.59
N LYS A 11 2.56 7.52 12.99
CA LYS A 11 2.96 7.46 14.41
C LYS A 11 2.44 8.66 15.21
N GLN A 12 2.16 9.79 14.55
CA GLN A 12 1.72 11.01 15.21
C GLN A 12 0.22 11.03 15.55
N PHE A 13 -0.60 10.18 14.94
CA PHE A 13 -2.04 10.09 15.24
C PHE A 13 -2.30 9.44 16.61
N LYS A 14 -1.94 10.10 17.69
CA LYS A 14 -2.19 9.67 19.07
C LYS A 14 -2.91 10.81 19.79
N VAL A 15 -3.83 10.44 20.67
CA VAL A 15 -4.42 11.41 21.60
C VAL A 15 -3.30 11.99 22.47
N ASN A 16 -3.38 13.29 22.77
CA ASN A 16 -2.37 14.01 23.55
C ASN A 16 -0.95 13.96 22.97
N ASN A 17 -0.81 14.17 21.65
CA ASN A 17 0.51 14.28 21.00
C ASN A 17 0.88 15.74 20.73
N ASP A 18 2.05 16.17 21.20
CA ASP A 18 2.53 17.54 21.00
C ASP A 18 3.00 17.83 19.56
N LEU A 19 3.30 16.77 18.78
CA LEU A 19 3.83 16.87 17.42
C LEU A 19 2.76 17.01 16.33
N LEU A 20 1.50 16.73 16.65
CA LEU A 20 0.38 16.80 15.72
C LEU A 20 -0.77 17.55 16.39
N TYR A 21 -1.17 18.66 15.77
CA TYR A 21 -2.34 19.40 16.21
C TYR A 21 -3.45 19.30 15.16
N ILE A 22 -4.59 18.72 15.53
CA ILE A 22 -5.78 18.68 14.68
C ILE A 22 -6.66 19.85 15.10
N HIS A 23 -6.87 20.81 14.20
CA HIS A 23 -7.67 21.99 14.52
C HIS A 23 -9.15 21.62 14.59
N GLU A 24 -9.65 20.99 13.53
CA GLU A 24 -11.08 20.74 13.33
C GLU A 24 -11.33 19.42 12.64
N ILE A 25 -12.48 18.85 12.96
CA ILE A 25 -13.07 17.70 12.28
C ILE A 25 -14.37 18.12 11.61
N PHE A 26 -14.60 17.62 10.41
CA PHE A 26 -15.80 17.86 9.63
C PHE A 26 -16.35 16.52 9.13
N ASN A 27 -17.56 16.18 9.54
CA ASN A 27 -18.24 14.93 9.18
C ASN A 27 -19.40 15.24 8.26
N VAL A 28 -19.51 14.50 7.16
CA VAL A 28 -20.58 14.60 6.17
C VAL A 28 -21.23 13.22 6.02
N TYR A 29 -22.54 13.14 6.31
CA TYR A 29 -23.34 11.93 6.18
C TYR A 29 -24.09 11.95 4.84
N ILE A 30 -23.89 10.91 4.03
CA ILE A 30 -24.47 10.72 2.71
C ILE A 30 -25.40 9.50 2.79
N MET A 31 -26.66 9.70 2.41
CA MET A 31 -27.63 8.61 2.32
C MET A 31 -27.55 7.90 0.97
N LYS A 32 -27.55 6.57 0.97
CA LYS A 32 -27.55 5.76 -0.25
C LYS A 32 -28.79 5.98 -1.14
N GLU A 33 -29.93 6.29 -0.52
CA GLU A 33 -31.22 6.35 -1.18
C GLU A 33 -31.35 7.58 -2.08
N SER A 34 -30.92 8.75 -1.58
CA SER A 34 -30.96 10.01 -2.32
C SER A 34 -29.64 10.32 -3.04
N SER A 35 -28.52 9.72 -2.62
CA SER A 35 -27.18 10.18 -3.01
C SER A 35 -26.96 11.66 -2.74
N GLU A 36 -27.56 12.16 -1.64
CA GLU A 36 -27.47 13.54 -1.21
C GLU A 36 -26.83 13.61 0.19
N ILE A 37 -26.28 14.78 0.50
CA ILE A 37 -25.80 15.12 1.83
C ILE A 37 -27.02 15.25 2.75
N TYR A 38 -27.20 14.27 3.64
CA TYR A 38 -28.29 14.29 4.61
C TYR A 38 -28.00 15.25 5.76
N HIS A 39 -26.76 15.23 6.25
CA HIS A 39 -26.33 16.08 7.35
C HIS A 39 -24.81 16.28 7.31
N HIS A 40 -24.34 17.44 7.76
CA HIS A 40 -22.93 17.68 7.98
C HIS A 40 -22.70 18.50 9.24
N GLN A 41 -21.61 18.24 9.96
CA GLN A 41 -21.26 18.95 11.18
C GLN A 41 -19.75 19.10 11.32
N SER A 42 -19.33 20.26 11.84
CA SER A 42 -17.94 20.55 12.17
C SER A 42 -17.78 20.88 13.64
N MET A 43 -16.68 20.47 14.24
CA MET A 43 -16.30 20.89 15.57
C MET A 43 -14.77 20.94 15.71
N PRO A 44 -14.25 21.83 16.58
CA PRO A 44 -12.86 21.74 17.01
C PRO A 44 -12.55 20.35 17.57
N PHE A 45 -11.43 19.76 17.17
CA PHE A 45 -11.12 18.38 17.54
C PHE A 45 -10.96 18.22 19.06
N ASP A 46 -10.40 19.23 19.73
CA ASP A 46 -10.19 19.25 21.18
C ASP A 46 -11.51 19.25 21.99
N LEU A 47 -12.66 19.57 21.37
CA LEU A 47 -13.97 19.55 22.03
C LEU A 47 -14.66 18.18 21.96
N LEU A 48 -14.11 17.24 21.19
CA LEU A 48 -14.56 15.84 21.20
C LEU A 48 -14.22 15.17 22.53
N GLU A 49 -15.06 14.23 22.94
CA GLU A 49 -14.74 13.34 24.06
C GLU A 49 -13.52 12.47 23.74
N GLU A 50 -12.72 12.12 24.75
CA GLU A 50 -11.47 11.38 24.58
C GLU A 50 -11.66 10.05 23.83
N GLU A 51 -12.75 9.32 24.12
CA GLU A 51 -13.10 8.08 23.41
C GLU A 51 -13.40 8.32 21.92
N GLN A 52 -14.06 9.44 21.58
CA GLN A 52 -14.33 9.81 20.19
C GLN A 52 -13.04 10.20 19.47
N GLN A 53 -12.16 10.97 20.13
CA GLN A 53 -10.85 11.31 19.59
C GLN A 53 -10.04 10.05 19.27
N GLU A 54 -10.03 9.06 20.17
CA GLU A 54 -9.34 7.80 19.95
C GLU A 54 -9.90 7.03 18.74
N LEU A 55 -11.22 6.96 18.59
CA LEU A 55 -11.87 6.33 17.43
C LEU A 55 -11.43 6.98 16.11
N PHE A 56 -11.44 8.31 16.03
CA PHE A 56 -11.01 9.04 14.82
C PHE A 56 -9.51 8.90 14.56
N MET A 57 -8.67 9.02 15.60
CA MET A 57 -7.21 8.81 15.47
C MET A 57 -6.89 7.42 14.91
N ASN A 58 -7.58 6.39 15.39
CA ASN A 58 -7.43 5.03 14.89
C ASN A 58 -7.93 4.88 13.45
N ASN A 59 -9.00 5.57 13.07
CA ASN A 59 -9.48 5.63 11.69
C ASN A 59 -8.45 6.27 10.75
N PHE A 60 -7.88 7.42 11.10
CA PHE A 60 -6.86 8.10 10.29
C PHE A 60 -5.60 7.26 10.13
N LYS A 61 -5.16 6.56 11.19
CA LYS A 61 -4.08 5.56 11.10
C LYS A 61 -4.40 4.46 10.08
N LYS A 62 -5.66 4.02 10.01
CA LYS A 62 -6.08 2.96 9.09
C LYS A 62 -6.15 3.42 7.65
N VAL A 63 -6.55 4.68 7.40
CA VAL A 63 -6.45 5.30 6.08
C VAL A 63 -4.99 5.26 5.59
N LEU A 64 -4.03 5.57 6.47
CA LEU A 64 -2.60 5.55 6.16
C LEU A 64 -1.94 4.17 6.34
N THR A 65 -2.73 3.09 6.39
CA THR A 65 -2.21 1.72 6.54
C THR A 65 -2.30 0.97 5.23
N GLY A 66 -1.14 0.57 4.72
CA GLY A 66 -1.01 -0.13 3.46
C GLY A 66 0.45 -0.18 3.02
N GLN A 67 0.74 -0.96 1.99
CA GLN A 67 1.97 -0.80 1.22
C GLN A 67 1.70 0.20 0.07
N LEU A 68 2.76 0.92 -0.32
CA LEU A 68 2.74 1.74 -1.53
C LEU A 68 2.48 0.86 -2.74
N ASP A 69 1.76 1.41 -3.72
CA ASP A 69 1.34 0.75 -4.95
C ASP A 69 0.45 -0.50 -4.76
N GLU A 70 0.06 -0.80 -3.52
CA GLU A 70 -0.88 -1.87 -3.17
C GLU A 70 -2.17 -1.28 -2.58
N LYS A 71 -2.04 -0.43 -1.56
CA LYS A 71 -3.18 0.25 -0.92
C LYS A 71 -3.04 1.76 -0.90
N LEU A 72 -1.80 2.25 -0.85
CA LEU A 72 -1.47 3.67 -0.81
C LEU A 72 -0.82 4.06 -2.13
N PHE A 73 -1.29 5.15 -2.71
CA PHE A 73 -0.85 5.60 -4.02
C PHE A 73 -0.58 7.10 -3.95
N GLU A 74 0.63 7.49 -4.30
CA GLU A 74 0.93 8.90 -4.52
C GLU A 74 0.50 9.26 -5.94
N LEU A 75 -0.45 10.17 -6.05
CA LEU A 75 -1.05 10.56 -7.32
C LEU A 75 -0.66 11.99 -7.66
N THR A 76 -0.39 12.23 -8.94
CA THR A 76 -0.16 13.57 -9.49
C THR A 76 -1.48 14.19 -9.88
N PHE A 77 -1.73 15.47 -9.55
CA PHE A 77 -2.92 16.16 -10.05
C PHE A 77 -2.82 16.42 -11.56
N GLN A 78 -3.93 16.21 -12.26
CA GLN A 78 -4.08 16.59 -13.66
C GLN A 78 -4.03 18.11 -13.81
N LYS A 79 -3.42 18.56 -14.92
CA LYS A 79 -3.31 19.98 -15.27
C LYS A 79 -4.55 20.47 -16.01
N ASP A 80 -4.84 21.76 -15.85
CA ASP A 80 -5.88 22.48 -16.62
C ASP A 80 -7.32 21.90 -16.51
N VAL A 81 -7.65 21.30 -15.36
CA VAL A 81 -9.00 20.76 -15.09
C VAL A 81 -9.93 21.84 -14.55
N GLU A 82 -11.13 21.95 -15.13
CA GLU A 82 -12.21 22.78 -14.61
C GLU A 82 -12.68 22.24 -13.26
N ASN A 83 -12.87 23.11 -12.26
CA ASN A 83 -13.19 22.69 -10.89
C ASN A 83 -12.13 21.75 -10.26
N SER A 84 -10.84 22.06 -10.48
CA SER A 84 -9.70 21.30 -9.98
C SER A 84 -9.76 21.06 -8.46
N SER A 85 -9.69 19.79 -8.07
CA SER A 85 -9.62 19.42 -6.64
C SER A 85 -8.32 19.84 -5.98
N GLN A 86 -7.22 19.96 -6.73
CA GLN A 86 -5.99 20.57 -6.24
C GLN A 86 -6.24 22.00 -5.73
N LEU A 87 -6.96 22.81 -6.53
CA LEU A 87 -7.31 24.18 -6.14
C LEU A 87 -8.26 24.22 -4.94
N ILE A 88 -9.29 23.35 -4.92
CA ILE A 88 -10.22 23.23 -3.78
C ILE A 88 -9.47 22.91 -2.49
N LEU A 89 -8.62 21.87 -2.52
CA LEU A 89 -7.85 21.43 -1.36
C LEU A 89 -6.81 22.47 -0.92
N HIS A 90 -6.14 23.11 -1.87
CA HIS A 90 -5.17 24.17 -1.59
C HIS A 90 -5.84 25.41 -0.97
N GLN A 91 -7.00 25.83 -1.49
CA GLN A 91 -7.80 26.89 -0.86
C GLN A 91 -8.24 26.48 0.55
N GLY A 92 -8.66 25.23 0.72
CA GLY A 92 -8.98 24.65 2.03
C GLY A 92 -7.80 24.72 3.02
N LEU A 93 -6.57 24.45 2.59
CA LEU A 93 -5.39 24.57 3.46
C LEU A 93 -5.08 26.00 3.87
N LEU A 94 -5.27 26.97 2.97
CA LEU A 94 -5.00 28.38 3.25
C LEU A 94 -6.11 29.06 4.07
N SER A 95 -7.31 28.49 4.05
CA SER A 95 -8.47 29.04 4.74
C SER A 95 -8.24 29.13 6.26
N GLN A 96 -8.46 30.32 6.80
CA GLN A 96 -8.33 30.57 8.24
C GLN A 96 -9.65 30.30 8.97
N GLY A 97 -10.79 30.48 8.28
CA GLY A 97 -12.12 30.29 8.82
C GLY A 97 -12.68 28.89 8.61
N THR A 98 -13.41 28.39 9.61
CA THR A 98 -14.11 27.09 9.60
C THR A 98 -15.14 27.00 8.47
N GLU A 99 -15.89 28.07 8.20
CA GLU A 99 -16.92 28.08 7.14
C GLU A 99 -16.32 27.97 5.74
N GLU A 100 -15.29 28.78 5.44
CA GLU A 100 -14.60 28.73 4.14
C GLU A 100 -13.98 27.35 3.90
N TRP A 101 -13.33 26.77 4.91
CA TRP A 101 -12.80 25.42 4.82
C TRP A 101 -13.90 24.39 4.51
N LYS A 102 -15.03 24.45 5.22
CA LYS A 102 -16.18 23.56 5.00
C LYS A 102 -16.75 23.68 3.61
N GLU A 103 -16.93 24.89 3.09
CA GLU A 103 -17.44 25.11 1.74
C GLU A 103 -16.56 24.42 0.70
N GLN A 104 -15.23 24.46 0.87
CA GLN A 104 -14.32 23.73 -0.02
C GLN A 104 -14.44 22.21 0.13
N MET A 105 -14.55 21.69 1.36
CA MET A 105 -14.75 20.25 1.57
C MET A 105 -16.10 19.76 1.03
N LEU A 106 -17.16 20.57 1.15
CA LEU A 106 -18.48 20.27 0.59
C LEU A 106 -18.44 20.19 -0.94
N LYS A 107 -17.73 21.10 -1.63
CA LYS A 107 -17.53 20.99 -3.09
C LYS A 107 -16.86 19.67 -3.48
N LEU A 108 -15.91 19.19 -2.67
CA LEU A 108 -15.29 17.89 -2.93
C LEU A 108 -16.28 16.74 -2.74
N VAL A 109 -17.15 16.80 -1.72
CA VAL A 109 -18.22 15.81 -1.53
C VAL A 109 -19.25 15.87 -2.66
N GLU A 110 -19.62 17.06 -3.13
CA GLU A 110 -20.50 17.21 -4.30
C GLU A 110 -19.92 16.52 -5.53
N LYS A 111 -18.59 16.58 -5.73
CA LYS A 111 -17.91 15.81 -6.79
C LYS A 111 -18.00 14.31 -6.57
N MET A 112 -17.91 13.82 -5.33
CA MET A 112 -18.07 12.39 -5.00
C MET A 112 -19.47 11.86 -5.34
N LEU A 113 -20.49 12.73 -5.26
CA LEU A 113 -21.88 12.39 -5.54
C LEU A 113 -22.26 12.60 -7.02
N LYS A 114 -21.41 13.31 -7.76
CA LYS A 114 -21.62 13.56 -9.18
C LYS A 114 -21.36 12.26 -9.94
N ASP A 115 -22.41 11.73 -10.57
CA ASP A 115 -22.37 10.54 -11.43
C ASP A 115 -22.07 9.21 -10.72
N LYS A 116 -22.12 9.16 -9.37
CA LYS A 116 -21.94 7.93 -8.59
C LYS A 116 -23.00 7.78 -7.49
N GLN A 117 -23.67 6.63 -7.49
CA GLN A 117 -24.56 6.20 -6.43
C GLN A 117 -23.88 5.14 -5.55
N TYR A 118 -23.88 5.36 -4.24
CA TYR A 118 -23.30 4.43 -3.28
C TYR A 118 -24.33 3.40 -2.82
N GLU A 119 -23.89 2.14 -2.64
CA GLU A 119 -24.75 1.03 -2.21
C GLU A 119 -25.13 1.08 -0.72
N MET A 120 -24.33 1.77 0.07
CA MET A 120 -24.47 1.91 1.52
C MET A 120 -24.36 3.39 1.90
N ASP A 121 -24.89 3.76 3.06
CA ASP A 121 -24.67 5.11 3.58
C ASP A 121 -23.19 5.29 3.89
N ILE A 122 -22.69 6.49 3.59
CA ILE A 122 -21.27 6.83 3.73
C ILE A 122 -21.14 8.04 4.63
N VAL A 123 -20.11 7.98 5.47
CA VAL A 123 -19.64 9.13 6.22
C VAL A 123 -18.27 9.51 5.68
N VAL A 124 -18.16 10.75 5.21
CA VAL A 124 -16.90 11.37 4.81
C VAL A 124 -16.43 12.27 5.94
N THR A 125 -15.25 11.97 6.46
CA THR A 125 -14.62 12.69 7.57
C THR A 125 -13.40 13.43 7.05
N PHE A 126 -13.40 14.74 7.16
CA PHE A 126 -12.24 15.59 6.90
C PHE A 126 -11.65 16.09 8.22
N ILE A 127 -10.33 16.19 8.26
CA ILE A 127 -9.62 16.96 9.28
C ILE A 127 -8.68 17.94 8.60
N ARG A 128 -8.48 19.10 9.23
CA ARG A 128 -7.33 19.97 8.96
C ARG A 128 -6.41 19.97 10.16
N ALA A 129 -5.16 19.66 9.94
CA ALA A 129 -4.18 19.45 10.99
C ALA A 129 -2.81 19.97 10.57
N GLU A 130 -1.93 20.19 11.52
CA GLU A 130 -0.56 20.62 11.28
C GLU A 130 0.43 19.77 12.08
N PHE A 131 1.55 19.39 11.45
CA PHE A 131 2.69 18.87 12.19
C PHE A 131 3.48 20.02 12.81
N ARG A 132 3.82 19.88 14.09
CA ARG A 132 4.69 20.80 14.81
C ARG A 132 6.04 20.12 15.01
N ASN A 133 7.08 20.67 14.40
CA ASN A 133 8.45 20.19 14.62
C ASN A 133 9.06 20.95 15.81
N PRO A 134 9.32 20.28 16.96
CA PRO A 134 10.11 20.87 18.02
C PRO A 134 11.57 20.88 17.58
N THR A 135 12.12 22.07 17.37
CA THR A 135 13.55 22.40 17.16
C THR A 135 14.20 22.04 15.82
N LYS A 136 14.62 23.08 15.08
CA LYS A 136 16.03 23.15 14.66
C LYS A 136 16.86 23.38 15.92
N LYS A 137 17.89 22.55 16.14
CA LYS A 137 18.91 22.75 17.17
C LYS A 137 19.38 24.21 17.13
N ARG A 138 19.36 24.86 18.29
CA ARG A 138 20.09 26.09 18.60
C ARG A 138 21.55 25.86 18.17
N SER A 139 21.96 26.38 17.01
CA SER A 139 23.38 26.55 16.70
C SER A 139 23.90 27.61 17.67
N GLU A 140 24.97 27.32 18.40
CA GLU A 140 25.56 28.21 19.43
C GLU A 140 26.14 29.53 18.88
N GLU A 141 25.83 29.92 17.63
CA GLU A 141 26.41 31.10 16.95
C GLU A 141 25.38 32.09 16.38
N SER A 142 24.08 31.95 16.66
CA SER A 142 23.09 32.94 16.19
C SER A 142 22.42 33.67 17.36
N ASP A 143 23.11 34.68 17.89
CA ASP A 143 22.49 35.79 18.61
C ASP A 143 21.83 36.71 17.58
N GLU A 144 20.58 36.43 17.16
CA GLU A 144 19.68 37.47 16.62
C GLU A 144 18.22 36.98 16.50
N SER A 145 17.35 37.65 17.27
CA SER A 145 15.87 37.65 17.23
C SER A 145 15.10 36.38 17.67
N SER A 146 14.41 36.52 18.80
CA SER A 146 13.47 35.58 19.40
C SER A 146 12.11 35.60 18.68
N HIS A 147 12.00 34.90 17.56
CA HIS A 147 10.73 34.35 17.08
C HIS A 147 10.95 32.85 16.87
N ASP A 148 10.45 32.06 17.82
CA ASP A 148 10.42 30.60 17.76
C ASP A 148 9.51 30.21 16.59
N THR A 149 10.07 30.13 15.38
CA THR A 149 9.32 29.73 14.19
C THR A 149 9.19 28.22 14.23
N VAL A 150 8.20 27.74 14.97
CA VAL A 150 7.67 26.38 14.82
C VAL A 150 7.23 26.27 13.36
N TYR A 151 8.01 25.59 12.53
CA TYR A 151 7.58 25.26 11.18
C TYR A 151 6.37 24.32 11.31
N SER A 152 5.20 24.84 10.96
CA SER A 152 3.97 24.06 10.88
C SER A 152 3.76 23.59 9.44
N HIS A 153 3.47 22.30 9.29
CA HIS A 153 3.17 21.71 7.99
C HIS A 153 1.68 21.34 7.97
N PRO A 154 0.80 22.21 7.45
CA PRO A 154 -0.63 21.96 7.41
C PRO A 154 -0.95 20.89 6.37
N PHE A 155 -1.94 20.06 6.68
CA PHE A 155 -2.48 19.05 5.78
C PHE A 155 -3.97 18.83 6.05
N ILE A 156 -4.66 18.34 5.02
CA ILE A 156 -6.02 17.84 5.07
C ILE A 156 -5.94 16.32 4.93
N LEU A 157 -6.62 15.61 5.82
CA LEU A 157 -6.84 14.18 5.67
C LEU A 157 -8.33 13.92 5.55
N CYS A 158 -8.68 13.10 4.56
CA CYS A 158 -10.03 12.62 4.33
C CYS A 158 -10.10 11.11 4.58
N SER A 159 -11.19 10.68 5.19
CA SER A 159 -11.53 9.28 5.40
C SER A 159 -12.97 9.04 4.98
N MET A 160 -13.21 7.96 4.24
CA MET A 160 -14.54 7.53 3.84
C MET A 160 -14.87 6.21 4.54
N ASN A 161 -15.98 6.18 5.26
CA ASN A 161 -16.43 5.01 6.01
C ASN A 161 -17.88 4.67 5.67
N GLN A 162 -18.17 3.39 5.54
CA GLN A 162 -19.55 2.91 5.43
C GLN A 162 -20.19 2.81 6.80
N THR A 163 -21.50 2.95 6.84
CA THR A 163 -22.29 2.53 8.00
C THR A 163 -22.57 1.03 7.95
N GLN A 164 -22.88 0.47 9.12
CA GLN A 164 -23.30 -0.91 9.28
C GLN A 164 -24.54 -0.95 10.16
N ASP A 165 -25.45 -1.86 9.84
CA ASP A 165 -26.58 -2.12 10.72
C ASP A 165 -26.06 -2.58 12.10
N PRO A 166 -26.65 -2.06 13.18
CA PRO A 166 -26.32 -2.53 14.52
C PRO A 166 -26.58 -4.03 14.62
N LYS A 167 -25.68 -4.74 15.32
CA LYS A 167 -25.82 -6.19 15.50
C LYS A 167 -27.09 -6.49 16.27
N LYS A 168 -27.91 -7.40 15.75
CA LYS A 168 -29.11 -7.92 16.41
C LYS A 168 -28.68 -8.86 17.54
N GLU A 169 -28.49 -8.29 18.72
CA GLU A 169 -28.05 -9.01 19.93
C GLU A 169 -29.18 -9.14 20.95
N LEU A 170 -29.10 -10.14 21.83
CA LEU A 170 -29.97 -10.28 23.00
C LEU A 170 -29.24 -9.73 24.23
N LEU A 171 -29.87 -8.79 24.92
CA LEU A 171 -29.44 -8.26 26.20
C LEU A 171 -30.20 -8.99 27.31
N PHE A 172 -29.56 -9.19 28.46
CA PHE A 172 -30.24 -9.65 29.66
C PHE A 172 -30.55 -8.45 30.55
N ASP A 173 -31.84 -8.16 30.73
CA ASP A 173 -32.29 -7.13 31.66
C ASP A 173 -32.20 -7.69 33.09
N TYR A 174 -31.22 -7.22 33.87
CA TYR A 174 -31.02 -7.66 35.26
C TYR A 174 -32.15 -7.21 36.19
N VAL A 175 -32.90 -6.16 35.84
CA VAL A 175 -34.02 -5.65 36.64
C VAL A 175 -35.26 -6.52 36.43
N GLN A 176 -35.62 -6.79 35.17
CA GLN A 176 -36.78 -7.61 34.81
C GLN A 176 -36.48 -9.13 34.76
N LYS A 177 -35.20 -9.52 34.76
CA LYS A 177 -34.70 -10.89 34.62
C LYS A 177 -35.16 -11.57 33.32
N GLU A 178 -35.15 -10.83 32.22
CA GLU A 178 -35.63 -11.28 30.92
C GLU A 178 -34.60 -11.02 29.82
N PHE A 179 -34.60 -11.88 28.80
CA PHE A 179 -33.86 -11.64 27.57
C PHE A 179 -34.65 -10.66 26.70
N LYS A 180 -34.01 -9.54 26.34
CA LYS A 180 -34.58 -8.50 25.48
C LYS A 180 -33.74 -8.35 24.23
N TYR A 181 -34.37 -7.95 23.13
CA TYR A 181 -33.64 -7.55 21.93
C TYR A 181 -32.91 -6.23 22.18
N ASN A 182 -31.68 -6.12 21.69
CA ASN A 182 -30.97 -4.86 21.57
C ASN A 182 -31.59 -4.08 20.40
N ILE A 183 -32.46 -3.11 20.71
CA ILE A 183 -33.15 -2.28 19.71
C ILE A 183 -32.35 -0.99 19.55
N VAL A 184 -31.19 -1.09 18.91
CA VAL A 184 -30.51 0.07 18.33
C VAL A 184 -30.95 0.12 16.88
N VAL A 185 -31.52 1.25 16.46
CA VAL A 185 -31.99 1.46 15.07
C VAL A 185 -31.05 2.36 14.29
N ASP A 186 -30.24 3.15 14.98
CA ASP A 186 -29.31 4.08 14.34
C ASP A 186 -28.13 3.31 13.73
N PRO A 187 -27.74 3.65 12.48
CA PRO A 187 -26.63 3.00 11.80
C PRO A 187 -25.31 3.31 12.52
N VAL A 188 -24.47 2.29 12.65
CA VAL A 188 -23.15 2.43 13.29
C VAL A 188 -22.12 2.78 12.23
N ILE A 189 -21.36 3.86 12.41
CA ILE A 189 -20.29 4.23 11.48
C ILE A 189 -19.10 3.28 11.68
N ASN A 190 -18.68 2.55 10.65
CA ASN A 190 -17.57 1.61 10.74
C ASN A 190 -16.21 2.30 10.54
N LEU A 191 -15.79 3.08 11.55
CA LEU A 191 -14.49 3.76 11.58
C LEU A 191 -13.29 2.78 11.53
N GLN A 192 -13.52 1.50 11.79
CA GLN A 192 -12.47 0.48 11.80
C GLN A 192 -12.12 -0.05 10.40
N LYS A 193 -12.89 0.27 9.37
CA LYS A 193 -12.63 -0.16 7.99
C LYS A 193 -12.92 1.00 7.01
N PRO A 194 -12.02 1.99 6.88
CA PRO A 194 -12.16 2.98 5.84
C PRO A 194 -12.15 2.30 4.47
N ILE A 195 -13.09 2.70 3.61
CA ILE A 195 -13.23 2.19 2.24
C ILE A 195 -12.40 2.99 1.25
N SER A 196 -12.07 4.23 1.59
CA SER A 196 -11.13 5.07 0.86
C SER A 196 -10.71 6.25 1.75
N GLY A 197 -9.71 7.00 1.33
CA GLY A 197 -9.30 8.23 1.96
C GLY A 197 -8.14 8.86 1.22
N PHE A 198 -7.72 10.03 1.66
CA PHE A 198 -6.53 10.67 1.13
C PHE A 198 -5.86 11.58 2.17
N LEU A 199 -4.60 11.94 1.91
CA LEU A 199 -3.87 12.97 2.63
C LEU A 199 -3.27 13.94 1.61
N PHE A 200 -3.53 15.24 1.81
CA PHE A 200 -3.04 16.32 0.97
C PHE A 200 -2.48 17.47 1.83
N PRO A 201 -1.34 18.07 1.48
CA PRO A 201 -0.46 17.73 0.36
C PRO A 201 0.33 16.45 0.63
N ALA A 202 0.93 15.85 -0.40
CA ALA A 202 1.97 14.86 -0.15
C ALA A 202 3.12 15.52 0.64
N ILE A 203 3.81 14.74 1.47
CA ILE A 203 4.88 15.21 2.35
C ILE A 203 6.06 14.26 2.18
N THR A 204 7.20 14.79 1.77
CA THR A 204 8.45 14.06 1.64
C THR A 204 9.52 14.84 2.38
N ASP A 205 10.23 14.21 3.32
CA ASP A 205 11.30 14.87 4.11
C ASP A 205 10.91 16.21 4.77
N ASN A 206 9.66 16.27 5.28
CA ASN A 206 9.02 17.47 5.85
C ASN A 206 8.80 18.62 4.85
N ALA A 207 8.94 18.40 3.54
CA ALA A 207 8.51 19.34 2.52
C ALA A 207 7.09 18.96 2.04
N SER A 208 6.21 19.96 1.94
CA SER A 208 4.86 19.80 1.40
C SER A 208 4.88 19.95 -0.11
N ASP A 209 4.41 18.92 -0.82
CA ASP A 209 4.22 18.93 -2.26
C ASP A 209 2.75 19.03 -2.63
N VAL A 210 2.34 20.23 -3.05
CA VAL A 210 0.96 20.54 -3.42
C VAL A 210 0.54 19.97 -4.78
N ASN A 211 1.47 19.39 -5.55
CA ASN A 211 1.17 18.75 -6.84
C ASN A 211 0.81 17.28 -6.70
N HIS A 212 1.04 16.70 -5.51
CA HIS A 212 0.76 15.30 -5.25
C HIS A 212 -0.19 15.12 -4.07
N ILE A 213 -0.93 14.02 -4.10
CA ILE A 213 -1.87 13.59 -3.07
C ILE A 213 -1.65 12.12 -2.75
N LEU A 214 -1.64 11.77 -1.47
CA LEU A 214 -1.59 10.37 -1.06
C LEU A 214 -3.00 9.81 -0.99
N TYR A 215 -3.40 9.03 -1.99
CA TYR A 215 -4.65 8.29 -2.03
C TYR A 215 -4.54 6.95 -1.27
N SER A 216 -5.64 6.54 -0.63
CA SER A 216 -5.79 5.26 0.05
C SER A 216 -7.02 4.52 -0.45
N SER A 217 -6.81 3.27 -0.88
CA SER A 217 -7.86 2.34 -1.27
C SER A 217 -8.27 1.45 -0.10
N GLY A 218 -9.54 1.06 -0.06
CA GLY A 218 -10.09 0.18 0.97
C GLY A 218 -9.47 -1.22 0.94
N LYS A 219 -9.08 -1.71 -0.23
CA LYS A 219 -8.56 -3.06 -0.47
C LYS A 219 -7.31 -3.02 -1.36
N ALA A 220 -6.48 -4.05 -1.24
CA ALA A 220 -5.26 -4.18 -2.03
C ALA A 220 -5.56 -4.29 -3.52
N TYR A 221 -4.88 -3.49 -4.34
CA TYR A 221 -4.94 -3.46 -5.80
C TYR A 221 -6.34 -3.14 -6.38
N GLU A 222 -7.28 -2.67 -5.57
CA GLU A 222 -8.62 -2.25 -6.01
C GLU A 222 -8.70 -0.71 -5.93
N LEU A 223 -8.27 -0.02 -6.99
CA LEU A 223 -8.38 1.43 -7.15
C LEU A 223 -9.82 1.84 -7.50
N ASP A 224 -10.28 2.96 -6.94
CA ASP A 224 -11.53 3.60 -7.34
C ASP A 224 -11.24 4.66 -8.40
N TYR A 225 -11.18 4.25 -9.67
CA TYR A 225 -10.83 5.13 -10.80
C TYR A 225 -11.75 6.35 -10.89
N HIS A 226 -13.05 6.18 -10.65
CA HIS A 226 -13.98 7.31 -10.60
C HIS A 226 -13.59 8.31 -9.50
N PHE A 227 -13.21 7.83 -8.32
CA PHE A 227 -12.74 8.73 -7.27
C PHE A 227 -11.44 9.44 -7.65
N ILE A 228 -10.51 8.74 -8.29
CA ILE A 228 -9.21 9.31 -8.68
C ILE A 228 -9.40 10.37 -9.78
N GLU A 229 -10.11 10.04 -10.85
CA GLU A 229 -10.23 10.89 -12.04
C GLU A 229 -11.25 12.01 -11.87
N GLU A 230 -12.46 11.69 -11.38
CA GLU A 230 -13.57 12.64 -11.34
C GLU A 230 -13.58 13.45 -10.04
N VAL A 231 -13.24 12.81 -8.91
CA VAL A 231 -13.25 13.47 -7.60
C VAL A 231 -11.90 14.13 -7.31
N LEU A 232 -10.78 13.42 -7.37
CA LEU A 232 -9.47 13.99 -7.08
C LEU A 232 -8.86 14.73 -8.28
N ASN A 233 -9.29 14.45 -9.50
CA ASN A 233 -8.64 14.90 -10.73
C ASN A 233 -7.13 14.61 -10.71
N ALA A 234 -6.81 13.36 -10.39
CA ALA A 234 -5.46 12.84 -10.39
C ALA A 234 -5.21 11.95 -11.61
N GLU A 235 -3.95 11.82 -12.00
CA GLU A 235 -3.50 10.85 -12.99
C GLU A 235 -3.72 9.43 -12.47
N GLU A 236 -3.93 8.50 -13.41
CA GLU A 236 -4.09 7.09 -13.09
C GLU A 236 -2.83 6.54 -12.42
N ALA A 237 -3.01 5.69 -11.41
CA ALA A 237 -1.91 5.00 -10.76
C ALA A 237 -1.78 3.57 -11.26
N VAL A 238 -0.54 3.16 -11.49
CA VAL A 238 -0.17 1.78 -11.71
C VAL A 238 -0.03 1.07 -10.36
N THR A 239 -0.60 -0.13 -10.26
CA THR A 239 -0.45 -0.99 -9.09
C THR A 239 0.82 -1.84 -9.16
N ALA A 240 1.36 -2.22 -8.00
CA ALA A 240 2.49 -3.14 -7.95
C ALA A 240 2.17 -4.52 -8.54
N GLN A 241 0.88 -4.90 -8.55
CA GLN A 241 0.44 -6.14 -9.19
C GLN A 241 0.51 -6.05 -10.72
N GLU A 242 0.14 -4.91 -11.31
CA GLU A 242 0.23 -4.68 -12.75
C GLU A 242 1.69 -4.66 -13.20
N ASP A 243 2.55 -3.87 -12.54
CA ASP A 243 4.00 -3.84 -12.81
C ASP A 243 4.60 -5.26 -12.79
N LYS A 244 4.25 -6.03 -11.76
CA LYS A 244 4.74 -7.40 -11.63
C LYS A 244 4.27 -8.30 -12.76
N ILE A 245 2.99 -8.22 -13.16
CA ILE A 245 2.45 -9.01 -14.28
C ILE A 245 3.16 -8.63 -15.57
N VAL A 246 3.33 -7.34 -15.83
CA VAL A 246 4.02 -6.84 -17.03
C VAL A 246 5.45 -7.38 -17.06
N PHE A 247 6.19 -7.26 -15.96
CA PHE A 247 7.55 -7.77 -15.85
C PHE A 247 7.63 -9.29 -16.09
N GLU A 248 6.77 -10.08 -15.45
CA GLU A 248 6.74 -11.54 -15.62
C GLU A 248 6.42 -11.96 -17.07
N GLU A 249 5.49 -11.27 -17.73
CA GLU A 249 5.14 -11.54 -19.13
C GLU A 249 6.22 -11.09 -20.12
N VAL A 250 6.90 -9.97 -19.86
CA VAL A 250 8.07 -9.54 -20.63
C VAL A 250 9.18 -10.57 -20.53
N ILE A 251 9.51 -11.03 -19.31
CA ILE A 251 10.52 -12.08 -19.11
C ILE A 251 10.13 -13.34 -19.87
N ARG A 252 8.86 -13.76 -19.79
CA ARG A 252 8.37 -14.95 -20.48
C ARG A 252 8.50 -14.84 -22.00
N LYS A 253 8.18 -13.68 -22.59
CA LYS A 253 8.33 -13.45 -24.03
C LYS A 253 9.79 -13.46 -24.49
N VAL A 254 10.71 -12.95 -23.66
CA VAL A 254 12.14 -12.87 -24.01
C VAL A 254 12.87 -14.18 -23.76
N ALA A 255 12.70 -14.78 -22.58
CA ALA A 255 13.40 -16.00 -22.14
C ALA A 255 12.67 -17.30 -22.52
N GLY A 256 11.39 -17.24 -22.88
CA GLY A 256 10.51 -18.38 -23.13
C GLY A 256 9.71 -18.83 -21.90
N ASP A 257 8.80 -19.78 -22.09
CA ASP A 257 7.90 -20.29 -21.02
C ASP A 257 8.61 -21.09 -19.92
N GLN A 258 9.88 -21.47 -20.15
CA GLN A 258 10.67 -22.27 -19.21
C GLN A 258 11.93 -21.49 -18.82
N ILE A 259 12.03 -21.17 -17.53
CA ILE A 259 13.19 -20.53 -16.95
C ILE A 259 13.72 -21.38 -15.79
N ASN A 260 15.05 -21.49 -15.69
CA ASN A 260 15.67 -22.14 -14.54
C ASN A 260 15.54 -21.20 -13.33
N THR A 261 15.24 -21.79 -12.17
CA THR A 261 15.16 -21.12 -10.87
C THR A 261 16.43 -20.34 -10.53
N SER A 262 17.62 -20.81 -10.92
CA SER A 262 18.87 -20.07 -10.73
C SER A 262 18.90 -18.76 -11.53
N THR A 263 18.46 -18.78 -12.79
CA THR A 263 18.36 -17.59 -13.64
C THR A 263 17.33 -16.62 -13.08
N LEU A 264 16.17 -17.11 -12.68
CA LEU A 264 15.12 -16.29 -12.08
C LEU A 264 15.58 -15.66 -10.74
N SER A 265 16.35 -16.41 -9.94
CA SER A 265 17.00 -15.91 -8.73
C SER A 265 17.95 -14.75 -9.05
N SER A 266 18.80 -14.89 -10.07
CA SER A 266 19.70 -13.83 -10.52
C SER A 266 18.97 -12.60 -11.04
N VAL A 267 17.86 -12.78 -11.76
CA VAL A 267 17.03 -11.64 -12.21
C VAL A 267 16.52 -10.85 -11.02
N TYR A 268 15.95 -11.51 -10.01
CA TYR A 268 15.47 -10.82 -8.82
C TYR A 268 16.59 -10.19 -8.00
N GLU A 269 17.77 -10.82 -7.93
CA GLU A 269 18.96 -10.28 -7.27
C GLU A 269 19.45 -8.99 -7.95
N GLU A 270 19.54 -8.97 -9.27
CA GLU A 270 19.98 -7.80 -10.05
C GLU A 270 18.99 -6.65 -9.91
N VAL A 271 17.68 -6.91 -9.96
CA VAL A 271 16.68 -5.85 -9.73
C VAL A 271 16.71 -5.37 -8.27
N ASN A 272 16.85 -6.28 -7.29
CA ASN A 272 16.96 -5.89 -5.89
C ASN A 272 18.20 -5.00 -5.65
N ARG A 273 19.31 -5.28 -6.34
CA ARG A 273 20.50 -4.42 -6.30
C ARG A 273 20.20 -3.00 -6.77
N VAL A 274 19.46 -2.83 -7.89
CA VAL A 274 19.02 -1.50 -8.37
C VAL A 274 18.19 -0.77 -7.30
N VAL A 275 17.32 -1.48 -6.59
CA VAL A 275 16.52 -0.91 -5.49
C VAL A 275 17.40 -0.50 -4.29
N GLU A 276 18.38 -1.31 -3.92
CA GLU A 276 19.26 -1.05 -2.76
C GLU A 276 20.32 0.01 -3.02
N GLU A 277 20.83 0.11 -4.25
CA GLU A 277 21.85 1.09 -4.65
C GLU A 277 21.26 2.49 -4.95
N SER A 278 19.94 2.60 -5.11
CA SER A 278 19.29 3.88 -5.35
C SER A 278 19.30 4.76 -4.11
N GLU A 279 19.99 5.90 -4.20
CA GLU A 279 19.94 6.98 -3.21
C GLU A 279 18.83 8.01 -3.49
N ALA A 280 18.13 7.86 -4.62
CA ALA A 280 17.06 8.78 -5.01
C ALA A 280 15.85 8.67 -4.06
N GLU A 281 15.15 9.80 -3.87
CA GLU A 281 13.91 9.84 -3.07
C GLU A 281 12.77 9.07 -3.75
N GLU A 282 12.74 9.08 -5.10
CA GLU A 282 11.80 8.30 -5.89
C GLU A 282 12.29 6.86 -6.08
N PRO A 283 11.36 5.88 -6.08
CA PRO A 283 11.73 4.50 -6.35
C PRO A 283 12.32 4.36 -7.76
N PRO A 284 13.45 3.65 -7.92
CA PRO A 284 14.06 3.48 -9.23
C PRO A 284 13.09 2.75 -10.15
N LYS A 285 13.04 3.21 -11.40
CA LYS A 285 12.24 2.62 -12.45
C LYS A 285 13.13 1.90 -13.46
N LEU A 286 12.58 0.89 -14.12
CA LEU A 286 13.26 0.06 -15.12
C LEU A 286 12.56 0.26 -16.45
N ASP A 287 13.27 0.82 -17.42
CA ASP A 287 12.83 0.84 -18.81
C ASP A 287 13.18 -0.50 -19.51
N TYR A 288 12.87 -0.60 -20.81
CA TYR A 288 13.19 -1.80 -21.58
C TYR A 288 14.70 -2.09 -21.66
N LYS A 289 15.58 -1.07 -21.61
CA LYS A 289 17.03 -1.24 -21.63
C LYS A 289 17.55 -1.73 -20.28
N ASP A 290 16.99 -1.23 -19.19
CA ASP A 290 17.34 -1.69 -17.85
C ASP A 290 16.95 -3.17 -17.69
N VAL A 291 15.74 -3.54 -18.14
CA VAL A 291 15.31 -4.95 -18.14
C VAL A 291 16.18 -5.81 -19.05
N GLU A 292 16.59 -5.32 -20.22
CA GLU A 292 17.54 -6.01 -21.09
C GLU A 292 18.87 -6.29 -20.38
N GLN A 293 19.43 -5.28 -19.68
CA GLN A 293 20.68 -5.42 -18.94
C GLN A 293 20.56 -6.44 -17.81
N VAL A 294 19.47 -6.39 -17.03
CA VAL A 294 19.15 -7.35 -15.97
C VAL A 294 19.08 -8.79 -16.53
N LEU A 295 18.42 -8.98 -17.67
CA LEU A 295 18.30 -10.32 -18.28
C LEU A 295 19.65 -10.83 -18.79
N LYS A 296 20.46 -9.95 -19.40
CA LYS A 296 21.83 -10.28 -19.85
C LYS A 296 22.74 -10.66 -18.69
N SER A 297 22.76 -9.87 -17.61
CA SER A 297 23.61 -10.16 -16.43
C SER A 297 23.17 -11.43 -15.72
N SER A 298 21.88 -11.76 -15.78
CA SER A 298 21.30 -12.99 -15.22
C SER A 298 21.53 -14.26 -16.07
N GLY A 299 22.17 -14.14 -17.22
CA GLY A 299 22.51 -15.28 -18.09
C GLY A 299 21.41 -15.71 -19.05
N VAL A 300 20.41 -14.86 -19.32
CA VAL A 300 19.42 -15.10 -20.37
C VAL A 300 20.08 -14.85 -21.74
N LYS A 301 20.16 -15.91 -22.53
CA LYS A 301 20.74 -15.87 -23.89
C LYS A 301 19.77 -15.22 -24.87
N ASP A 302 20.32 -14.71 -25.97
CA ASP A 302 19.55 -14.09 -27.07
C ASP A 302 18.63 -12.94 -26.61
N THR A 303 19.12 -12.19 -25.63
CA THR A 303 18.49 -10.96 -25.14
C THR A 303 18.97 -9.80 -26.02
N GLU A 304 18.27 -9.54 -27.13
CA GLU A 304 18.51 -8.35 -27.96
C GLU A 304 17.57 -7.21 -27.53
N PRO A 305 18.01 -5.94 -27.59
CA PRO A 305 17.20 -4.80 -27.16
C PRO A 305 15.86 -4.73 -27.89
N GLU A 306 15.87 -5.02 -29.20
CA GLU A 306 14.68 -5.02 -30.06
C GLU A 306 13.64 -6.03 -29.59
N LYS A 307 14.08 -7.19 -29.10
CA LYS A 307 13.20 -8.25 -28.60
C LYS A 307 12.55 -7.87 -27.27
N VAL A 308 13.29 -7.19 -26.38
CA VAL A 308 12.74 -6.70 -25.10
C VAL A 308 11.77 -5.56 -25.36
N GLN A 309 12.12 -4.62 -26.23
CA GLN A 309 11.23 -3.52 -26.62
C GLN A 309 9.93 -4.03 -27.28
N GLU A 310 10.01 -5.00 -28.19
CA GLU A 310 8.83 -5.63 -28.79
C GLU A 310 7.97 -6.37 -27.74
N ALA A 311 8.61 -6.98 -26.74
CA ALA A 311 7.89 -7.61 -25.63
C ALA A 311 7.11 -6.58 -24.81
N PHE A 312 7.71 -5.44 -24.46
CA PHE A 312 7.01 -4.33 -23.79
C PHE A 312 5.83 -3.85 -24.63
N LYS A 313 6.06 -3.54 -25.92
CA LYS A 313 5.00 -3.13 -26.85
C LYS A 313 3.84 -4.14 -26.91
N THR A 314 4.15 -5.43 -26.93
CA THR A 314 3.10 -6.47 -27.01
C THR A 314 2.31 -6.61 -25.72
N VAL A 315 2.89 -6.30 -24.56
CA VAL A 315 2.27 -6.51 -23.25
C VAL A 315 1.47 -5.30 -22.80
N ILE A 316 1.97 -4.08 -23.01
CA ILE A 316 1.37 -2.84 -22.48
C ILE A 316 1.06 -1.77 -23.56
N ASP A 317 1.32 -2.08 -24.84
CA ASP A 317 1.15 -1.16 -25.99
C ASP A 317 1.86 0.21 -25.83
N ASP A 318 2.84 0.27 -24.94
CA ASP A 318 3.66 1.44 -24.64
C ASP A 318 5.12 1.01 -24.48
N GLU A 319 5.97 1.54 -25.36
CA GLU A 319 7.42 1.28 -25.35
C GLU A 319 8.18 2.20 -24.38
N SER A 320 7.53 3.25 -23.89
CA SER A 320 8.06 4.19 -22.90
C SER A 320 7.65 3.87 -21.46
N TYR A 321 6.94 2.75 -21.27
CA TYR A 321 6.52 2.31 -19.95
C TYR A 321 7.73 1.95 -19.06
N GLU A 322 7.74 2.50 -17.85
CA GLU A 322 8.81 2.27 -16.87
C GLU A 322 8.26 1.53 -15.65
N LEU A 323 8.81 0.35 -15.35
CA LEU A 323 8.39 -0.48 -14.22
C LEU A 323 9.03 0.03 -12.94
N LYS A 324 8.29 0.21 -11.83
CA LYS A 324 8.93 0.47 -10.54
C LYS A 324 9.67 -0.78 -10.08
N ALA A 325 10.99 -0.70 -9.89
CA ALA A 325 11.83 -1.85 -9.53
C ALA A 325 11.38 -2.51 -8.22
N SER A 326 10.86 -1.72 -7.26
CA SER A 326 10.32 -2.22 -6.00
C SER A 326 9.03 -3.05 -6.14
N ASN A 327 8.31 -2.92 -7.25
CA ASN A 327 7.04 -3.60 -7.50
C ASN A 327 7.24 -4.97 -8.14
N VAL A 328 8.29 -5.14 -8.93
CA VAL A 328 8.53 -6.36 -9.70
C VAL A 328 9.25 -7.45 -8.90
N VAL A 329 10.01 -7.07 -7.86
CA VAL A 329 10.71 -8.02 -6.99
C VAL A 329 9.81 -8.45 -5.84
N PRO A 330 9.47 -9.75 -5.71
CA PRO A 330 8.84 -10.27 -4.51
C PRO A 330 9.71 -9.94 -3.28
N LYS A 331 9.12 -9.78 -2.09
CA LYS A 331 9.87 -9.43 -0.86
C LYS A 331 11.13 -10.30 -0.69
N TYR A 332 12.29 -9.70 -0.97
CA TYR A 332 13.54 -10.40 -1.28
C TYR A 332 14.05 -11.29 -0.15
N ASN A 333 13.96 -10.80 1.09
CA ASN A 333 14.43 -11.49 2.29
C ASN A 333 13.35 -12.33 3.00
N SER A 334 12.22 -12.59 2.34
CA SER A 334 11.10 -13.33 2.93
C SER A 334 10.62 -14.43 2.01
N LYS A 335 9.97 -15.46 2.56
CA LYS A 335 9.39 -16.59 1.82
C LYS A 335 8.17 -16.16 0.97
N SER A 336 8.40 -15.34 -0.04
CA SER A 336 7.40 -14.63 -0.83
C SER A 336 7.04 -15.34 -2.14
N ILE A 337 7.91 -16.22 -2.64
CA ILE A 337 7.64 -17.05 -3.82
C ILE A 337 6.95 -18.34 -3.36
N LYS A 338 5.82 -18.67 -3.99
CA LYS A 338 5.05 -19.89 -3.69
C LYS A 338 5.17 -20.90 -4.84
N ILE A 339 5.70 -22.07 -4.53
CA ILE A 339 5.75 -23.21 -5.44
C ILE A 339 4.67 -24.19 -5.01
N LYS A 340 3.63 -24.35 -5.84
CA LYS A 340 2.53 -25.27 -5.58
C LYS A 340 2.79 -26.61 -6.23
N THR A 341 2.68 -27.68 -5.46
CA THR A 341 2.75 -29.06 -5.96
C THR A 341 1.48 -29.81 -5.58
N LYS A 342 1.32 -31.06 -6.07
CA LYS A 342 0.18 -31.90 -5.67
C LYS A 342 0.17 -32.22 -4.17
N VAL A 343 1.34 -32.28 -3.53
CA VAL A 343 1.50 -32.83 -2.18
C VAL A 343 1.77 -31.77 -1.11
N ALA A 344 2.33 -30.62 -1.50
CA ALA A 344 2.69 -29.56 -0.58
C ALA A 344 2.83 -28.21 -1.30
N ASP A 345 2.65 -27.14 -0.53
CA ASP A 345 3.00 -25.78 -0.91
C ASP A 345 4.34 -25.41 -0.27
N ILE A 346 5.30 -24.99 -1.09
CA ILE A 346 6.64 -24.59 -0.64
C ILE A 346 6.75 -23.08 -0.80
N SER A 347 7.23 -22.40 0.24
CA SER A 347 7.48 -20.95 0.20
C SER A 347 8.97 -20.67 0.35
N VAL A 348 9.54 -19.95 -0.62
CA VAL A 348 10.98 -19.69 -0.75
C VAL A 348 11.20 -18.19 -0.97
N SER A 349 12.35 -17.68 -0.55
CA SER A 349 12.74 -16.30 -0.83
C SER A 349 13.36 -16.19 -2.23
N PRO A 350 13.29 -15.02 -2.89
CA PRO A 350 13.99 -14.79 -4.15
C PRO A 350 15.48 -15.17 -4.13
N GLN A 351 16.22 -14.84 -3.07
CA GLN A 351 17.66 -15.17 -2.95
C GLN A 351 17.93 -16.68 -2.78
N ASP A 352 16.99 -17.42 -2.18
CA ASP A 352 17.14 -18.86 -1.93
C ASP A 352 16.64 -19.71 -3.12
N LEU A 353 16.04 -19.07 -4.13
CA LEU A 353 15.47 -19.76 -5.28
C LEU A 353 16.52 -20.56 -6.05
N LYS A 354 17.79 -20.10 -6.05
CA LYS A 354 18.94 -20.79 -6.64
C LYS A 354 19.19 -22.22 -6.11
N TYR A 355 18.72 -22.53 -4.90
CA TYR A 355 18.84 -23.84 -4.25
C TYR A 355 17.71 -24.80 -4.64
N VAL A 356 16.64 -24.30 -5.25
CA VAL A 356 15.52 -25.12 -5.72
C VAL A 356 15.79 -25.54 -7.15
N ARG A 357 15.69 -26.82 -7.50
CA ARG A 357 15.83 -27.30 -8.89
C ARG A 357 14.84 -28.40 -9.19
N GLN A 358 14.33 -28.42 -10.41
CA GLN A 358 13.54 -29.55 -10.89
C GLN A 358 14.45 -30.53 -11.62
N THR A 359 14.39 -31.81 -11.24
CA THR A 359 15.19 -32.88 -11.85
C THR A 359 14.38 -34.15 -12.06
N GLN A 360 14.88 -35.06 -12.88
CA GLN A 360 14.37 -36.43 -12.94
C GLN A 360 15.25 -37.36 -12.12
N LEU A 361 14.66 -37.99 -11.10
CA LEU A 361 15.30 -39.02 -10.29
C LEU A 361 14.56 -40.35 -10.51
N GLY A 362 15.24 -41.35 -11.07
CA GLY A 362 14.62 -42.66 -11.34
C GLY A 362 13.39 -42.60 -12.24
N GLY A 363 13.37 -41.70 -13.23
CA GLY A 363 12.25 -41.49 -14.15
C GLY A 363 11.05 -40.73 -13.57
N LYS A 364 11.14 -40.26 -12.31
CA LYS A 364 10.11 -39.43 -11.67
C LYS A 364 10.58 -37.98 -11.59
N LEU A 365 9.66 -37.06 -11.83
CA LEU A 365 9.90 -35.63 -11.71
C LEU A 365 9.93 -35.25 -10.23
N CYS A 366 11.06 -34.73 -9.78
CA CYS A 366 11.32 -34.35 -8.40
C CYS A 366 11.68 -32.86 -8.34
N LEU A 367 11.20 -32.20 -7.29
CA LEU A 367 11.70 -30.88 -6.91
C LEU A 367 12.75 -31.09 -5.82
N MET A 368 14.01 -30.83 -6.13
CA MET A 368 15.10 -30.89 -5.16
C MET A 368 15.33 -29.51 -4.56
N ILE A 369 15.57 -29.50 -3.26
CA ILE A 369 16.00 -28.33 -2.51
C ILE A 369 17.37 -28.68 -1.94
N GLU A 370 18.39 -27.96 -2.37
CA GLU A 370 19.73 -28.07 -1.82
C GLU A 370 19.70 -27.54 -0.37
N VAL A 371 20.22 -28.33 0.55
CA VAL A 371 20.25 -28.02 1.99
C VAL A 371 21.69 -28.13 2.47
N GLU A 372 22.13 -27.15 3.27
CA GLU A 372 23.49 -27.12 3.82
C GLU A 372 23.60 -27.97 5.10
N GLU A 373 22.49 -28.21 5.78
CA GLU A 373 22.40 -28.93 7.06
C GLU A 373 21.45 -30.12 6.96
N ASN A 374 21.61 -31.09 7.88
CA ASN A 374 20.68 -32.21 7.99
C ASN A 374 19.26 -31.69 8.28
N THR A 375 18.29 -32.16 7.49
CA THR A 375 16.89 -31.77 7.66
C THR A 375 16.26 -32.53 8.82
N VAL A 376 15.41 -31.84 9.59
CA VAL A 376 14.75 -32.39 10.79
C VAL A 376 13.24 -32.44 10.58
N ILE A 377 12.63 -33.59 10.85
CA ILE A 377 11.19 -33.80 10.84
C ILE A 377 10.77 -34.18 12.27
N GLU A 378 9.96 -33.35 12.93
CA GLU A 378 9.42 -33.62 14.29
C GLU A 378 10.49 -34.06 15.31
N GLY A 379 11.72 -33.56 15.18
CA GLY A 379 12.85 -33.91 16.05
C GLY A 379 13.71 -35.09 15.57
N PHE A 380 13.38 -35.70 14.43
CA PHE A 380 14.16 -36.76 13.80
C PHE A 380 15.00 -36.21 12.65
N GLU A 381 16.31 -36.42 12.69
CA GLU A 381 17.20 -36.14 11.56
C GLU A 381 16.92 -37.10 10.40
N MET A 382 16.75 -36.56 9.20
CA MET A 382 16.56 -37.36 8.00
C MET A 382 17.87 -38.03 7.57
N ILE A 383 17.79 -39.32 7.22
CA ILE A 383 18.91 -40.07 6.65
C ILE A 383 18.93 -39.83 5.13
N PRO A 384 20.06 -39.37 4.54
CA PRO A 384 20.19 -39.21 3.09
C PRO A 384 19.91 -40.51 2.33
N GLU A 385 19.03 -40.48 1.33
CA GLU A 385 18.62 -41.70 0.58
C GLU A 385 19.78 -42.41 -0.14
N THR A 386 20.86 -41.70 -0.48
CA THR A 386 22.07 -42.28 -1.07
C THR A 386 22.80 -43.24 -0.11
N LEU A 387 22.60 -43.09 1.21
CA LEU A 387 23.15 -44.00 2.21
C LEU A 387 22.27 -45.24 2.39
N LEU A 388 20.95 -45.12 2.19
CA LEU A 388 20.02 -46.25 2.30
C LEU A 388 20.24 -47.29 1.18
N LYS A 389 20.51 -46.85 -0.05
CA LYS A 389 20.81 -47.75 -1.18
C LYS A 389 22.12 -48.52 -1.05
N LYS A 390 23.09 -48.02 -0.28
CA LYS A 390 24.34 -48.74 -0.01
C LYS A 390 24.13 -49.91 0.95
N VAL A 391 23.24 -49.75 1.93
CA VAL A 391 22.96 -50.80 2.93
C VAL A 391 22.19 -51.97 2.32
N GLU A 392 21.33 -51.72 1.34
CA GLU A 392 20.58 -52.79 0.64
C GLU A 392 21.44 -53.58 -0.36
N GLY A 393 22.56 -53.01 -0.84
CA GLY A 393 23.46 -53.69 -1.79
C GLY A 393 24.59 -54.50 -1.17
N GLU A 394 24.91 -54.29 0.11
CA GLU A 394 25.97 -55.02 0.83
C GLU A 394 25.47 -56.33 1.49
N GLY A 395 24.20 -56.71 1.29
CA GLY A 395 23.58 -57.90 1.86
C GLY A 395 23.50 -59.14 0.94
N GLU A 396 23.98 -59.07 -0.31
CA GLU A 396 23.86 -60.17 -1.29
C GLU A 396 25.18 -60.92 -1.59
N ASP A 397 26.32 -60.56 -0.97
CA ASP A 397 27.64 -61.19 -1.23
C ASP A 397 28.25 -61.92 -0.01
N GLU A 398 27.43 -62.62 0.79
CA GLU A 398 27.92 -63.67 1.70
C GLU A 398 27.01 -64.93 1.63
N GLU A 399 27.22 -65.75 0.59
CA GLU A 399 26.95 -67.21 0.61
C GLU A 399 28.27 -67.99 0.65
#